data_AF-A0A2D5X0R9-F1
#
_entry.id   AF-A0A2D5X0R9-F1
#
_cell.length_a   1.000
_cell.length_b   1.000
_cell.length_c   1.000
_cell.angle_alpha   90.00
_cell.angle_beta   90.00
_cell.angle_gamma   90.00
#
_symmetry.space_group_name_H-M   'P 1'
#
loop_
_entity.id
_entity.type
_entity.pdbx_description
1 polymer ?
#
loop_
_entity_poly.entity_id
_entity_poly.type
_entity_poly.pdbx_seq_one_letter_code
_entity_poly.pdbx_strand_id
1 'polypeptide(L)'
;NATGFDDNQDGCLDESDGDGVKDNVDLCPNTVDYLTIDNDGCSDHQRDSDGDTVKDFYDICPNTPPSQQVNTDGCSASQRDTDADTVSDADDTCPDTDSDEIVDLNGCADNQRDSDNDGVNDSLDQCTTTPSNETANNMGCSPSEWDSDGDGFMDSEDDCPNEDGSSDIDRLGCIDSDNDGVSDLNDAFPQDATKQTASDSDDEGGFSSMAVALVGMFALFSIVVVALVILRMRGKNDSDNQFSGGLTMQPAESFTEMAMPAQAATELGLQTATETLVAADSVETPAAEPEQWVDENGVTWHRQPDGVLLRWNGEAWEPAN
;
A
#
# COMPACT_ATOMS: atom_id res chain seq x y z
N ASN A 1 37.72 -54.19 50.20
CA ASN A 1 37.98 -53.60 51.52
C ASN A 1 36.93 -52.53 51.66
N ALA A 2 35.87 -52.75 52.43
CA ALA A 2 34.77 -51.80 52.63
C ALA A 2 35.18 -50.60 53.52
N THR A 3 36.50 -50.39 53.67
CA THR A 3 37.09 -49.37 54.53
C THR A 3 36.65 -47.98 54.07
N GLY A 4 35.79 -47.35 54.86
CA GLY A 4 35.25 -46.01 54.63
C GLY A 4 33.74 -45.95 54.37
N PHE A 5 33.07 -47.09 54.17
CA PHE A 5 31.62 -47.19 53.91
C PHE A 5 31.02 -48.42 54.63
N ASP A 6 31.59 -48.75 55.79
CA ASP A 6 31.27 -49.90 56.66
C ASP A 6 31.47 -49.40 58.10
N ASP A 7 30.53 -48.58 58.55
CA ASP A 7 30.54 -47.92 59.85
C ASP A 7 30.29 -48.91 60.99
N ASN A 8 29.49 -49.95 60.73
CA ASN A 8 29.16 -50.98 61.70
C ASN A 8 30.21 -52.13 61.80
N GLN A 9 31.18 -52.16 60.88
CA GLN A 9 32.30 -53.12 60.80
C GLN A 9 31.85 -54.58 60.67
N ASP A 10 30.69 -54.84 60.08
CA ASP A 10 30.20 -56.19 59.82
C ASP A 10 30.80 -56.80 58.53
N GLY A 11 31.54 -55.99 57.75
CA GLY A 11 32.21 -56.38 56.53
C GLY A 11 31.36 -56.23 55.26
N CYS A 12 30.16 -55.68 55.36
CA CYS A 12 29.31 -55.26 54.25
C CYS A 12 29.46 -53.76 53.98
N LEU A 13 28.91 -53.30 52.86
CA LEU A 13 28.79 -51.87 52.59
C LEU A 13 27.46 -51.41 53.15
N ASP A 14 27.50 -50.30 53.88
CA ASP A 14 26.32 -49.68 54.48
C ASP A 14 25.45 -48.99 53.41
N GLU A 15 24.23 -48.73 53.82
CA GLU A 15 23.14 -48.13 53.04
C GLU A 15 22.38 -47.25 54.05
N SER A 16 22.93 -46.05 54.23
CA SER A 16 22.74 -45.23 55.43
C SER A 16 21.34 -44.62 55.54
N ASP A 17 20.69 -44.34 54.41
CA ASP A 17 19.41 -43.65 54.34
C ASP A 17 18.22 -44.53 53.88
N GLY A 18 18.48 -45.76 53.42
CA GLY A 18 17.43 -46.76 53.20
C GLY A 18 16.77 -46.72 51.81
N ASP A 19 17.30 -45.94 50.87
CA ASP A 19 16.77 -45.73 49.54
C ASP A 19 17.06 -46.86 48.51
N GLY A 20 17.93 -47.81 48.88
CA GLY A 20 18.34 -48.95 48.07
C GLY A 20 19.67 -48.80 47.34
N VAL A 21 20.38 -47.67 47.47
CA VAL A 21 21.69 -47.40 46.87
C VAL A 21 22.76 -47.36 47.95
N LYS A 22 23.83 -48.15 47.78
CA LYS A 22 24.89 -48.27 48.79
C LYS A 22 25.72 -46.99 48.86
N ASP A 23 26.16 -46.63 50.06
CA ASP A 23 26.89 -45.39 50.37
C ASP A 23 28.12 -45.13 49.49
N ASN A 24 28.74 -46.17 48.94
CA ASN A 24 29.94 -46.05 48.10
C ASN A 24 29.66 -45.61 46.65
N VAL A 25 28.40 -45.65 46.22
CA VAL A 25 27.93 -45.23 44.89
C VAL A 25 26.78 -44.21 44.96
N ASP A 26 26.21 -44.02 46.13
CA ASP A 26 25.18 -43.02 46.39
C ASP A 26 25.75 -41.59 46.36
N LEU A 27 25.22 -40.75 45.47
CA LEU A 27 25.55 -39.33 45.36
C LEU A 27 24.70 -38.45 46.29
N CYS A 28 23.64 -39.01 46.88
CA CYS A 28 22.63 -38.34 47.67
C CYS A 28 22.36 -39.07 49.02
N PRO A 29 23.34 -39.08 49.96
CA PRO A 29 23.35 -39.92 51.18
C PRO A 29 22.31 -39.59 52.28
N ASN A 30 21.26 -38.85 51.95
CA ASN A 30 20.15 -38.54 52.86
C ASN A 30 18.81 -38.48 52.11
N THR A 31 18.66 -39.29 51.08
CA THR A 31 17.38 -39.44 50.39
C THR A 31 16.41 -40.19 51.27
N VAL A 32 15.17 -39.72 51.35
CA VAL A 32 14.16 -40.41 52.16
C VAL A 32 13.72 -41.72 51.46
N ASP A 33 13.76 -42.82 52.19
CA ASP A 33 13.55 -44.22 51.76
C ASP A 33 12.26 -44.52 50.95
N TYR A 34 11.27 -43.63 50.97
CA TYR A 34 10.00 -43.80 50.24
C TYR A 34 9.89 -42.95 48.96
N LEU A 35 10.89 -42.13 48.62
CA LEU A 35 10.90 -41.40 47.36
C LEU A 35 11.41 -42.26 46.21
N THR A 36 10.97 -41.94 45.00
CA THR A 36 11.56 -42.49 43.79
C THR A 36 12.94 -41.88 43.60
N ILE A 37 13.95 -42.74 43.46
CA ILE A 37 15.33 -42.38 43.21
C ILE A 37 15.77 -42.80 41.82
N ASP A 38 16.82 -42.18 41.32
CA ASP A 38 17.54 -42.66 40.15
C ASP A 38 18.67 -43.64 40.51
N ASN A 39 19.54 -43.96 39.56
CA ASN A 39 20.63 -44.92 39.76
C ASN A 39 21.73 -44.38 40.70
N ASP A 40 21.73 -43.08 40.97
CA ASP A 40 22.73 -42.40 41.79
C ASP A 40 22.22 -42.17 43.23
N GLY A 41 21.06 -42.72 43.60
CA GLY A 41 20.46 -42.55 44.94
C GLY A 41 19.73 -41.22 45.12
N CYS A 42 19.53 -40.45 44.06
CA CYS A 42 18.99 -39.10 44.17
C CYS A 42 17.50 -39.06 43.82
N SER A 43 16.68 -38.42 44.65
CA SER A 43 15.28 -38.12 44.34
C SER A 43 15.13 -36.81 43.55
N ASP A 44 13.98 -36.61 42.90
CA ASP A 44 13.64 -35.38 42.17
C ASP A 44 13.70 -34.10 43.03
N HIS A 45 13.67 -34.23 44.37
CA HIS A 45 13.80 -33.09 45.28
C HIS A 45 15.27 -32.66 45.49
N GLN A 46 16.23 -33.53 45.15
CA GLN A 46 17.66 -33.27 45.28
C GLN A 46 18.32 -33.00 43.92
N ARG A 47 17.77 -33.57 42.85
CA ARG A 47 18.28 -33.44 41.48
C ARG A 47 17.92 -32.10 40.84
N ASP A 48 18.79 -31.69 39.93
CA ASP A 48 18.72 -30.49 39.12
C ASP A 48 19.32 -30.89 37.76
N SER A 49 18.46 -31.42 36.90
CA SER A 49 18.86 -32.18 35.70
C SER A 49 19.46 -31.31 34.60
N ASP A 50 18.99 -30.07 34.46
CA ASP A 50 19.51 -29.10 33.50
C ASP A 50 20.49 -28.10 34.12
N GLY A 51 20.61 -28.08 35.45
CA GLY A 51 21.59 -27.27 36.17
C GLY A 51 21.18 -25.80 36.29
N ASP A 52 19.89 -25.50 36.21
CA ASP A 52 19.34 -24.15 36.20
C ASP A 52 19.09 -23.55 37.59
N THR A 53 19.44 -24.31 38.64
CA THR A 53 19.29 -24.02 40.08
C THR A 53 17.94 -24.34 40.70
N VAL A 54 16.93 -24.71 39.90
CA VAL A 54 15.64 -25.22 40.37
C VAL A 54 15.70 -26.75 40.38
N LYS A 55 15.12 -27.37 41.41
CA LYS A 55 15.16 -28.83 41.54
C LYS A 55 14.09 -29.46 40.65
N ASP A 56 14.37 -30.63 40.08
CA ASP A 56 13.48 -31.35 39.14
C ASP A 56 12.01 -31.38 39.61
N PHE A 57 11.77 -31.54 40.91
CA PHE A 57 10.42 -31.58 41.48
C PHE A 57 9.66 -30.23 41.41
N TYR A 58 10.37 -29.11 41.49
CA TYR A 58 9.81 -27.75 41.42
C TYR A 58 9.94 -27.13 40.02
N ASP A 59 10.69 -27.76 39.13
CA ASP A 59 11.01 -27.27 37.81
C ASP A 59 9.91 -27.64 36.79
N ILE A 60 9.28 -26.61 36.23
CA ILE A 60 8.27 -26.74 35.18
C ILE A 60 8.93 -26.86 33.80
N CYS A 61 10.19 -26.43 33.67
CA CYS A 61 10.97 -26.31 32.45
C CYS A 61 12.25 -27.18 32.49
N PRO A 62 12.16 -28.52 32.45
CA PRO A 62 13.25 -29.47 32.73
C PRO A 62 14.43 -29.51 31.73
N ASN A 63 14.54 -28.53 30.84
CA ASN A 63 15.60 -28.39 29.84
C ASN A 63 15.92 -26.91 29.57
N THR A 64 16.00 -26.11 30.62
CA THR A 64 16.38 -24.71 30.55
C THR A 64 17.79 -24.57 29.96
N PRO A 65 17.98 -23.72 28.93
CA PRO A 65 19.29 -23.54 28.33
C PRO A 65 20.34 -23.10 29.37
N PRO A 66 21.54 -23.69 29.33
CA PRO A 66 22.53 -23.47 30.36
C PRO A 66 22.96 -22.00 30.42
N SER A 67 23.21 -21.49 31.63
CA SER A 67 23.61 -20.10 31.91
C SER A 67 22.53 -19.04 31.68
N GLN A 68 21.30 -19.41 31.34
CA GLN A 68 20.18 -18.47 31.37
C GLN A 68 19.69 -18.25 32.80
N GLN A 69 19.13 -17.07 33.06
CA GLN A 69 18.47 -16.79 34.34
C GLN A 69 17.05 -17.35 34.29
N VAL A 70 16.65 -18.03 35.35
CA VAL A 70 15.33 -18.65 35.48
C VAL A 70 14.50 -17.99 36.56
N ASN A 71 13.18 -18.08 36.41
CA ASN A 71 12.25 -17.67 37.44
C ASN A 71 12.12 -18.76 38.54
N THR A 72 11.14 -18.62 39.44
CA THR A 72 10.90 -19.60 40.51
C THR A 72 10.47 -20.98 40.04
N ASP A 73 10.02 -21.07 38.79
CA ASP A 73 9.45 -22.26 38.19
C ASP A 73 10.46 -22.99 37.29
N GLY A 74 11.74 -22.56 37.30
CA GLY A 74 12.79 -23.11 36.44
C GLY A 74 12.77 -22.60 35.02
N CYS A 75 11.84 -21.71 34.64
CA CYS A 75 11.72 -21.29 33.25
C CYS A 75 12.52 -20.01 32.97
N SER A 76 13.34 -20.03 31.91
CA SER A 76 14.04 -18.83 31.42
C SER A 76 13.11 -17.92 30.60
N ALA A 77 13.53 -16.68 30.33
CA ALA A 77 12.77 -15.77 29.46
C ALA A 77 12.58 -16.33 28.03
N SER A 78 13.51 -17.13 27.49
CA SER A 78 13.36 -17.71 26.14
C SER A 78 12.42 -18.91 26.08
N GLN A 79 11.96 -19.41 27.23
CA GLN A 79 10.98 -20.50 27.31
C GLN A 79 9.59 -20.00 27.76
N ARG A 80 9.51 -18.76 28.24
CA ARG A 80 8.27 -18.14 28.72
C ARG A 80 7.71 -17.23 27.65
N ASP A 81 6.40 -17.14 27.65
CA ASP A 81 5.58 -16.25 26.83
C ASP A 81 4.44 -15.82 27.79
N THR A 82 4.59 -14.63 28.36
CA THR A 82 3.82 -14.17 29.54
C THR A 82 2.43 -13.68 29.17
N ASP A 83 2.30 -13.02 28.03
CA ASP A 83 1.06 -12.48 27.46
C ASP A 83 0.43 -13.41 26.41
N ALA A 84 1.11 -14.50 26.05
CA ALA A 84 0.65 -15.56 25.17
C ALA A 84 0.43 -15.08 23.72
N ASP A 85 1.26 -14.13 23.27
CA ASP A 85 1.20 -13.52 21.94
C ASP A 85 2.02 -14.30 20.88
N THR A 86 2.57 -15.46 21.26
CA THR A 86 3.45 -16.36 20.49
C THR A 86 4.93 -15.99 20.41
N VAL A 87 5.33 -14.84 20.94
CA VAL A 87 6.72 -14.40 21.05
C VAL A 87 7.21 -14.63 22.47
N SER A 88 8.44 -15.14 22.64
CA SER A 88 8.96 -15.41 23.99
C SER A 88 9.35 -14.10 24.69
N ASP A 89 9.24 -14.06 26.03
CA ASP A 89 9.65 -12.91 26.86
C ASP A 89 11.08 -12.40 26.56
N ALA A 90 11.96 -13.25 26.01
CA ALA A 90 13.33 -12.88 25.66
C ALA A 90 13.45 -12.02 24.39
N ASP A 91 12.52 -12.18 23.46
CA ASP A 91 12.48 -11.51 22.15
C ASP A 91 11.34 -10.49 22.06
N ASP A 92 10.40 -10.54 23.01
CA ASP A 92 9.25 -9.66 23.09
C ASP A 92 9.60 -8.28 23.69
N THR A 93 9.26 -7.24 22.94
CA THR A 93 9.43 -5.83 23.29
C THR A 93 8.15 -5.23 23.88
N CYS A 94 7.00 -5.88 23.69
CA CYS A 94 5.67 -5.47 24.08
C CYS A 94 5.02 -6.52 25.02
N PRO A 95 5.44 -6.60 26.30
CA PRO A 95 5.11 -7.70 27.24
C PRO A 95 3.65 -7.82 27.71
N ASP A 96 2.74 -7.05 27.13
CA ASP A 96 1.33 -6.98 27.50
C ASP A 96 0.45 -6.93 26.23
N THR A 97 0.87 -7.61 25.16
CA THR A 97 0.10 -7.72 23.91
C THR A 97 -1.05 -8.71 24.07
N ASP A 98 -2.23 -8.36 23.57
CA ASP A 98 -3.38 -9.25 23.64
C ASP A 98 -3.13 -10.51 22.80
N SER A 99 -3.29 -11.70 23.39
CA SER A 99 -2.98 -13.00 22.75
C SER A 99 -3.72 -13.31 21.44
N ASP A 100 -4.78 -12.57 21.13
CA ASP A 100 -5.59 -12.74 19.92
C ASP A 100 -5.16 -11.78 18.77
N GLU A 101 -4.22 -10.87 19.04
CA GLU A 101 -3.73 -9.91 18.06
C GLU A 101 -2.65 -10.51 17.16
N ILE A 102 -2.51 -9.95 15.95
CA ILE A 102 -1.40 -10.29 15.07
C ILE A 102 -0.20 -9.44 15.47
N VAL A 103 0.86 -10.10 15.93
CA VAL A 103 2.09 -9.45 16.36
C VAL A 103 3.20 -9.55 15.32
N ASP A 104 4.14 -8.63 15.39
CA ASP A 104 5.39 -8.72 14.63
C ASP A 104 6.43 -9.62 15.30
N LEU A 105 7.65 -9.65 14.76
CA LEU A 105 8.73 -10.50 15.28
C LEU A 105 9.16 -10.13 16.72
N ASN A 106 8.81 -8.94 17.19
CA ASN A 106 9.17 -8.44 18.52
C ASN A 106 7.96 -8.46 19.48
N GLY A 107 6.90 -9.20 19.17
CA GLY A 107 5.72 -9.34 20.04
C GLY A 107 4.81 -8.11 20.08
N CYS A 108 4.97 -7.18 19.15
CA CYS A 108 4.19 -5.95 19.17
C CYS A 108 3.07 -5.98 18.11
N ALA A 109 1.83 -5.73 18.53
CA ALA A 109 0.69 -5.54 17.65
C ALA A 109 0.63 -4.12 17.08
N ASP A 110 -0.12 -3.92 15.99
CA ASP A 110 -0.24 -2.63 15.29
C ASP A 110 -0.74 -1.48 16.20
N ASN A 111 -1.52 -1.78 17.24
CA ASN A 111 -2.01 -0.78 18.18
C ASN A 111 -0.95 -0.31 19.21
N GLN A 112 0.16 -1.04 19.36
CA GLN A 112 1.29 -0.72 20.24
C GLN A 112 2.48 -0.12 19.49
N ARG A 113 2.49 -0.21 18.15
CA ARG A 113 3.57 0.27 17.29
C ARG A 113 3.25 1.61 16.67
N ASP A 114 4.29 2.38 16.39
CA ASP A 114 4.28 3.66 15.70
C ASP A 114 5.51 3.68 14.78
N SER A 115 5.32 3.21 13.56
CA SER A 115 6.40 2.84 12.62
C SER A 115 7.19 4.05 12.12
N ASP A 116 6.55 5.20 11.95
CA ASP A 116 7.16 6.44 11.48
C ASP A 116 7.43 7.46 12.60
N ASN A 117 6.95 7.16 13.82
CA ASN A 117 7.11 7.96 15.04
C ASN A 117 6.41 9.32 14.94
N ASP A 118 5.27 9.37 14.27
CA ASP A 118 4.47 10.59 14.10
C ASP A 118 3.51 10.85 15.28
N GLY A 119 3.36 9.86 16.17
CA GLY A 119 2.52 9.91 17.37
C GLY A 119 1.14 9.26 17.23
N VAL A 120 0.83 8.66 16.09
CA VAL A 120 -0.35 7.82 15.83
C VAL A 120 0.12 6.37 15.70
N ASN A 121 -0.58 5.43 16.32
CA ASN A 121 -0.18 4.03 16.21
C ASN A 121 -0.54 3.45 14.84
N ASP A 122 0.19 2.41 14.39
CA ASP A 122 0.01 1.79 13.07
C ASP A 122 -1.45 1.38 12.81
N SER A 123 -2.18 0.96 13.86
CA SER A 123 -3.59 0.54 13.73
C SER A 123 -4.57 1.67 13.39
N LEU A 124 -4.20 2.92 13.69
CA LEU A 124 -5.01 4.12 13.46
C LEU A 124 -4.40 5.05 12.41
N ASP A 125 -3.16 4.78 12.01
CA ASP A 125 -2.41 5.55 11.04
C ASP A 125 -2.79 5.17 9.59
N GLN A 126 -3.24 6.16 8.83
CA GLN A 126 -3.57 6.00 7.41
C GLN A 126 -2.37 6.28 6.50
N CYS A 127 -1.34 6.96 7.00
CA CYS A 127 -0.15 7.36 6.27
C CYS A 127 1.10 6.81 6.98
N THR A 128 1.38 5.54 6.73
CA THR A 128 2.50 4.74 7.31
C THR A 128 3.93 5.31 7.20
N THR A 129 4.11 6.47 6.58
CA THR A 129 5.42 7.08 6.32
C THR A 129 5.44 8.60 6.50
N THR A 130 4.67 9.13 7.45
CA THR A 130 4.57 10.56 7.70
C THR A 130 5.95 11.21 7.88
N PRO A 131 6.30 12.24 7.07
CA PRO A 131 7.57 12.90 7.17
C PRO A 131 7.79 13.55 8.54
N SER A 132 8.86 13.16 9.23
CA SER A 132 9.24 13.71 10.56
C SER A 132 9.45 15.24 10.63
N ASN A 133 9.53 15.93 9.48
CA ASN A 133 9.59 17.40 9.42
C ASN A 133 8.22 18.07 9.45
N GLU A 134 7.13 17.29 9.43
CA GLU A 134 5.76 17.75 9.43
C GLU A 134 5.02 17.22 10.66
N THR A 135 3.85 17.77 10.93
CA THR A 135 3.01 17.34 12.05
C THR A 135 1.87 16.52 11.51
N ALA A 136 1.78 15.27 11.94
CA ALA A 136 0.65 14.40 11.66
C ALA A 136 -0.65 14.97 12.24
N ASN A 137 -1.74 14.74 11.52
CA ASN A 137 -3.09 14.92 12.02
C ASN A 137 -3.50 13.72 12.90
N ASN A 138 -4.77 13.63 13.29
CA ASN A 138 -5.28 12.55 14.14
C ASN A 138 -5.45 11.20 13.42
N MET A 139 -5.20 11.16 12.12
CA MET A 139 -5.22 9.98 11.26
C MET A 139 -3.81 9.55 10.86
N GLY A 140 -2.77 10.14 11.47
CA GLY A 140 -1.38 9.83 11.19
C GLY A 140 -0.88 10.41 9.87
N CYS A 141 -1.55 11.41 9.29
CA CYS A 141 -1.16 11.98 7.99
C CYS A 141 -0.69 13.42 8.09
N SER A 142 0.38 13.74 7.35
CA SER A 142 0.87 15.11 7.17
C SER A 142 0.05 15.88 6.13
N PRO A 143 0.09 17.23 6.10
CA PRO A 143 -0.52 18.03 5.03
C PRO A 143 0.00 17.71 3.61
N SER A 144 1.17 17.08 3.49
CA SER A 144 1.77 16.67 2.20
C SER A 144 1.29 15.31 1.69
N GLU A 145 0.59 14.53 2.53
CA GLU A 145 0.11 13.18 2.22
C GLU A 145 -1.41 13.05 2.29
N TRP A 146 -2.08 14.07 2.83
CA TRP A 146 -3.51 14.08 3.01
C TRP A 146 -4.21 14.55 1.74
N ASP A 147 -5.08 13.70 1.23
CA ASP A 147 -5.97 13.93 0.09
C ASP A 147 -7.41 13.67 0.56
N SER A 148 -8.14 14.75 0.80
CA SER A 148 -9.45 14.76 1.45
C SER A 148 -10.56 14.16 0.59
N ASP A 149 -10.48 14.27 -0.74
CA ASP A 149 -11.49 13.74 -1.68
C ASP A 149 -11.00 12.53 -2.49
N GLY A 150 -9.70 12.22 -2.44
CA GLY A 150 -9.11 11.01 -2.99
C GLY A 150 -8.90 11.07 -4.50
N ASP A 151 -8.79 12.25 -5.08
CA ASP A 151 -8.66 12.46 -6.52
C ASP A 151 -7.21 12.34 -7.04
N GLY A 152 -6.24 12.23 -6.12
CA GLY A 152 -4.82 12.10 -6.41
C GLY A 152 -4.04 13.41 -6.34
N PHE A 153 -4.69 14.54 -6.07
CA PHE A 153 -4.06 15.81 -5.73
C PHE A 153 -4.12 16.01 -4.21
N MET A 154 -2.96 16.14 -3.56
CA MET A 154 -2.91 16.36 -2.11
C MET A 154 -3.53 17.71 -1.76
N ASP A 155 -4.20 17.82 -0.61
CA ASP A 155 -4.86 19.06 -0.14
C ASP A 155 -3.94 20.30 -0.15
N SER A 156 -2.63 20.10 -0.03
CA SER A 156 -1.64 21.18 -0.06
C SER A 156 -1.32 21.72 -1.46
N GLU A 157 -1.62 20.96 -2.50
CA GLU A 157 -1.43 21.28 -3.92
C GLU A 157 -2.75 21.45 -4.68
N ASP A 158 -3.86 20.96 -4.12
CA ASP A 158 -5.20 20.99 -4.68
C ASP A 158 -5.92 22.35 -4.47
N ASP A 159 -6.47 22.91 -5.54
CA ASP A 159 -7.28 24.14 -5.52
C ASP A 159 -8.76 23.87 -5.16
N CYS A 160 -9.18 22.60 -5.11
CA CYS A 160 -10.48 22.08 -4.74
C CYS A 160 -10.42 20.93 -3.69
N PRO A 161 -9.83 21.10 -2.48
CA PRO A 161 -9.52 19.99 -1.53
C PRO A 161 -10.69 19.17 -0.96
N ASN A 162 -11.91 19.33 -1.44
CA ASN A 162 -13.08 18.56 -0.96
C ASN A 162 -14.02 18.21 -2.12
N GLU A 163 -13.59 18.38 -3.37
CA GLU A 163 -14.37 18.12 -4.58
C GLU A 163 -13.49 17.39 -5.59
N ASP A 164 -13.76 16.08 -5.79
CA ASP A 164 -12.97 15.27 -6.71
C ASP A 164 -12.84 15.91 -8.10
N GLY A 165 -11.62 15.92 -8.60
CA GLY A 165 -11.26 16.58 -9.84
C GLY A 165 -10.12 15.93 -10.58
N SER A 166 -9.87 16.43 -11.78
CA SER A 166 -8.75 15.97 -12.62
C SER A 166 -8.10 17.08 -13.42
N SER A 167 -8.53 18.34 -13.24
CA SER A 167 -7.92 19.47 -13.92
C SER A 167 -6.48 19.68 -13.44
N ASP A 168 -5.58 19.97 -14.38
CA ASP A 168 -4.13 20.10 -14.12
C ASP A 168 -3.50 21.34 -14.78
N ILE A 169 -4.26 22.11 -15.58
CA ILE A 169 -3.74 23.27 -16.33
C ILE A 169 -3.94 24.60 -15.59
N ASP A 170 -5.13 24.84 -15.06
CA ASP A 170 -5.53 26.15 -14.53
C ASP A 170 -5.79 26.14 -13.02
N ARG A 171 -6.55 25.17 -12.55
CA ARG A 171 -6.82 24.88 -11.14
C ARG A 171 -6.51 23.41 -10.94
N LEU A 172 -5.63 23.07 -10.00
CA LEU A 172 -5.28 21.67 -9.76
C LEU A 172 -6.41 20.98 -8.97
N GLY A 173 -6.69 19.71 -9.25
CA GLY A 173 -7.63 18.87 -8.48
C GLY A 173 -9.09 19.29 -8.53
N CYS A 174 -9.50 20.06 -9.54
CA CYS A 174 -10.89 20.49 -9.68
C CYS A 174 -11.64 19.70 -10.75
N ILE A 175 -12.97 19.70 -10.65
CA ILE A 175 -13.87 19.04 -11.61
C ILE A 175 -13.50 19.45 -13.05
N ASP A 176 -13.18 18.45 -13.86
CA ASP A 176 -12.96 18.53 -15.32
C ASP A 176 -13.81 17.43 -15.97
N SER A 177 -14.94 17.84 -16.51
CA SER A 177 -15.97 16.94 -17.02
C SER A 177 -15.58 16.25 -18.33
N ASP A 178 -14.65 16.81 -19.11
CA ASP A 178 -14.25 16.26 -20.42
C ASP A 178 -12.80 15.80 -20.51
N ASN A 179 -12.03 15.97 -19.43
CA ASN A 179 -10.64 15.54 -19.25
C ASN A 179 -9.67 16.21 -20.22
N ASP A 180 -9.85 17.50 -20.49
CA ASP A 180 -8.96 18.28 -21.34
C ASP A 180 -7.88 19.07 -20.57
N GLY A 181 -7.93 18.97 -19.22
CA GLY A 181 -7.02 19.55 -18.26
C GLY A 181 -7.48 20.88 -17.68
N VAL A 182 -8.53 21.51 -18.24
CA VAL A 182 -9.08 22.79 -17.75
C VAL A 182 -10.30 22.54 -16.87
N SER A 183 -10.34 23.16 -15.69
CA SER A 183 -11.48 23.02 -14.79
C SER A 183 -12.79 23.54 -15.40
N ASP A 184 -13.92 22.89 -15.11
CA ASP A 184 -15.27 23.24 -15.58
C ASP A 184 -15.63 24.72 -15.31
N LEU A 185 -15.05 25.31 -14.26
CA LEU A 185 -15.27 26.70 -13.88
C LEU A 185 -14.65 27.70 -14.87
N ASN A 186 -13.51 27.34 -15.45
CA ASN A 186 -12.74 28.20 -16.36
C ASN A 186 -12.79 27.74 -17.81
N ASP A 187 -13.38 26.57 -18.08
CA ASP A 187 -13.64 26.10 -19.43
C ASP A 187 -14.94 26.71 -20.01
N ALA A 188 -14.81 27.28 -21.22
CA ALA A 188 -15.96 27.78 -21.98
C ALA A 188 -16.83 26.65 -22.55
N PHE A 189 -16.29 25.44 -22.69
CA PHE A 189 -16.97 24.26 -23.21
C PHE A 189 -16.74 22.99 -22.35
N PRO A 190 -17.23 22.92 -21.09
CA PRO A 190 -16.95 21.85 -20.11
C PRO A 190 -17.39 20.41 -20.47
N GLN A 191 -17.70 20.12 -21.72
CA GLN A 191 -18.20 18.84 -22.21
C GLN A 191 -17.63 18.53 -23.61
N ASP A 192 -16.66 19.33 -24.08
CA ASP A 192 -16.01 19.23 -25.38
C ASP A 192 -14.51 19.51 -25.24
N ALA A 193 -13.75 18.45 -24.94
CA ALA A 193 -12.30 18.45 -24.74
C ALA A 193 -11.45 18.98 -25.92
N THR A 194 -12.08 19.39 -27.02
CA THR A 194 -11.41 20.02 -28.16
C THR A 194 -11.44 21.54 -28.12
N LYS A 195 -12.17 22.15 -27.17
CA LYS A 195 -12.37 23.60 -27.06
C LYS A 195 -12.24 24.04 -25.61
N GLN A 196 -11.33 24.97 -25.35
CA GLN A 196 -11.08 25.48 -23.99
C GLN A 196 -11.52 26.93 -23.82
N THR A 197 -11.49 27.70 -24.91
CA THR A 197 -11.69 29.15 -24.87
C THR A 197 -12.86 29.58 -25.75
N ALA A 198 -13.49 30.69 -25.40
CA ALA A 198 -14.58 31.25 -26.23
C ALA A 198 -14.17 31.56 -27.69
N SER A 199 -12.87 31.68 -27.98
CA SER A 199 -12.35 31.81 -29.35
C SER A 199 -12.38 30.51 -30.16
N ASP A 200 -12.43 29.34 -29.51
CA ASP A 200 -12.50 28.04 -30.17
C ASP A 200 -13.92 27.77 -30.72
N SER A 201 -14.87 28.69 -30.48
CA SER A 201 -16.21 28.68 -31.06
C SER A 201 -16.26 28.89 -32.58
N ASP A 202 -15.11 29.10 -33.23
CA ASP A 202 -14.99 29.48 -34.64
C ASP A 202 -14.88 28.27 -35.59
N ASP A 203 -15.59 27.16 -35.41
CA ASP A 203 -15.64 26.15 -36.50
C ASP A 203 -16.85 25.22 -36.59
N GLU A 204 -18.07 25.73 -36.43
CA GLU A 204 -19.25 25.10 -37.08
C GLU A 204 -20.21 26.16 -37.65
N GLY A 205 -19.65 27.16 -38.32
CA GLY A 205 -20.39 28.12 -39.14
C GLY A 205 -20.79 27.51 -40.49
N GLY A 206 -21.59 26.44 -40.48
CA GLY A 206 -22.20 25.90 -41.69
C GLY A 206 -22.80 27.03 -42.52
N PHE A 207 -22.17 27.36 -43.65
CA PHE A 207 -22.51 28.49 -44.50
C PHE A 207 -24.02 28.53 -44.72
N SER A 208 -24.69 29.52 -44.10
CA SER A 208 -26.12 29.71 -44.25
C SER A 208 -26.45 29.66 -45.73
N SER A 209 -27.25 28.69 -46.14
CA SER A 209 -27.68 28.46 -47.53
C SER A 209 -28.31 29.72 -48.17
N MET A 210 -28.68 30.71 -47.34
CA MET A 210 -29.12 32.03 -47.74
C MET A 210 -28.00 32.91 -48.34
N ALA A 211 -26.75 32.79 -47.89
CA ALA A 211 -25.61 33.55 -48.43
C ALA A 211 -25.22 33.06 -49.84
N VAL A 212 -25.21 31.74 -50.05
CA VAL A 212 -24.97 31.15 -51.38
C VAL A 212 -26.10 31.50 -52.36
N ALA A 213 -27.36 31.52 -51.90
CA ALA A 213 -28.50 31.93 -52.70
C ALA A 213 -28.45 33.42 -53.09
N LEU A 214 -28.04 34.31 -52.17
CA LEU A 214 -27.92 35.74 -52.45
C LEU A 214 -26.79 36.03 -53.44
N VAL A 215 -25.61 35.43 -53.28
CA VAL A 215 -24.50 35.59 -54.24
C VAL A 215 -24.89 35.05 -55.64
N GLY A 216 -25.59 33.91 -55.70
CA GLY A 216 -26.13 33.38 -56.96
C GLY A 216 -27.17 34.31 -57.61
N MET A 217 -28.04 34.94 -56.82
CA MET A 217 -29.05 35.87 -57.31
C MET A 217 -28.43 37.19 -57.80
N PHE A 218 -27.40 37.71 -57.11
CA PHE A 218 -26.63 38.88 -57.58
C PHE A 218 -25.86 38.59 -58.87
N ALA A 219 -25.29 37.40 -59.02
CA ALA A 219 -24.61 37.00 -60.27
C ALA A 219 -25.59 36.95 -61.46
N LEU A 220 -26.79 36.38 -61.27
CA LEU A 220 -27.81 36.34 -62.31
C LEU A 220 -28.37 37.74 -62.64
N PHE A 221 -28.56 38.59 -61.62
CA PHE A 221 -29.03 39.96 -61.84
C PHE A 221 -28.00 40.80 -62.61
N SER A 222 -26.70 40.60 -62.32
CA SER A 222 -25.60 41.24 -63.03
C SER A 222 -25.58 40.89 -64.51
N ILE A 223 -25.81 39.61 -64.86
CA ILE A 223 -25.86 39.15 -66.25
C ILE A 223 -27.03 39.78 -67.00
N VAL A 224 -28.21 39.93 -66.36
CA VAL A 224 -29.39 40.56 -66.96
C VAL A 224 -29.17 42.07 -67.18
N VAL A 225 -28.54 42.76 -66.23
CA VAL A 225 -28.22 44.18 -66.35
C VAL A 225 -27.20 44.42 -67.46
N VAL A 226 -26.16 43.60 -67.57
CA VAL A 226 -25.18 43.68 -68.67
C VAL A 226 -25.83 43.42 -70.03
N ALA A 227 -26.75 42.45 -70.14
CA ALA A 227 -27.51 42.20 -71.36
C ALA A 227 -28.39 43.40 -71.77
N LEU A 228 -29.04 44.07 -70.81
CA LEU A 228 -29.84 45.27 -71.06
C LEU A 228 -28.99 46.49 -71.45
N VAL A 229 -27.79 46.64 -70.88
CA VAL A 229 -26.83 47.70 -71.26
C VAL A 229 -26.31 47.47 -72.68
N ILE A 230 -25.96 46.23 -73.05
CA ILE A 230 -25.52 45.89 -74.41
C ILE A 230 -26.66 46.15 -75.43
N LEU A 231 -27.92 45.93 -75.05
CA LEU A 231 -29.07 46.27 -75.90
C LEU A 231 -29.33 47.79 -76.00
N ARG A 232 -28.92 48.58 -75.00
CA ARG A 232 -29.07 50.04 -75.00
C ARG A 232 -27.92 50.77 -75.70
N MET A 233 -26.75 50.14 -75.81
CA MET A 233 -25.57 50.71 -76.50
C MET A 233 -25.62 50.54 -78.03
N ARG A 234 -26.68 49.97 -78.59
CA ARG A 234 -26.88 49.86 -80.06
C ARG A 234 -27.45 51.12 -80.71
N GLY A 235 -27.27 52.28 -80.07
CA GLY A 235 -27.73 53.57 -80.54
C GLY A 235 -26.73 54.68 -80.22
N LYS A 236 -25.95 55.02 -81.25
CA LYS A 236 -25.29 56.32 -81.51
C LYS A 236 -23.79 56.44 -81.12
N ASN A 237 -23.03 56.61 -82.20
CA ASN A 237 -21.60 56.82 -82.38
C ASN A 237 -21.08 58.22 -81.97
N ASP A 238 -19.74 58.26 -81.83
CA ASP A 238 -18.72 59.32 -81.98
C ASP A 238 -18.56 60.33 -80.80
N SER A 239 -17.46 60.31 -80.02
CA SER A 239 -16.06 60.82 -80.24
C SER A 239 -15.88 62.22 -79.60
N ASP A 240 -14.82 62.65 -78.90
CA ASP A 240 -13.49 62.15 -78.54
C ASP A 240 -12.88 62.97 -77.35
N ASN A 241 -11.94 62.33 -76.64
CA ASN A 241 -10.66 62.79 -76.06
C ASN A 241 -10.56 63.94 -75.01
N GLN A 242 -10.00 63.64 -73.82
CA GLN A 242 -8.54 63.64 -73.54
C GLN A 242 -8.25 63.93 -72.04
N PHE A 243 -7.76 62.96 -71.27
CA PHE A 243 -6.81 63.20 -70.16
C PHE A 243 -6.13 61.88 -69.75
N SER A 244 -4.80 61.83 -69.87
CA SER A 244 -3.88 60.75 -69.48
C SER A 244 -2.76 61.44 -68.69
N GLY A 245 -2.18 60.94 -67.61
CA GLY A 245 -2.25 59.69 -66.86
C GLY A 245 -1.20 59.79 -65.72
N GLY A 246 -1.10 58.80 -64.85
CA GLY A 246 0.04 58.69 -63.92
C GLY A 246 -0.24 57.92 -62.62
N LEU A 247 -0.04 56.60 -62.67
CA LEU A 247 -0.12 55.62 -61.59
C LEU A 247 1.12 55.66 -60.69
N THR A 248 0.96 55.49 -59.37
CA THR A 248 1.62 54.44 -58.56
C THR A 248 0.91 54.34 -57.20
N MET A 249 0.31 53.19 -56.89
CA MET A 249 -0.22 52.86 -55.56
C MET A 249 0.63 51.73 -54.97
N GLN A 250 0.92 51.88 -53.68
CA GLN A 250 1.83 51.09 -52.85
C GLN A 250 1.33 49.64 -52.68
N PRO A 251 2.23 48.64 -52.56
CA PRO A 251 1.89 47.37 -51.94
C PRO A 251 1.96 47.49 -50.41
N ALA A 252 0.95 46.94 -49.74
CA ALA A 252 0.98 46.62 -48.32
C ALA A 252 1.86 45.38 -48.12
N GLU A 253 2.70 45.42 -47.09
CA GLU A 253 3.60 44.32 -46.76
C GLU A 253 2.87 43.16 -46.08
N SER A 254 3.35 41.98 -46.46
CA SER A 254 3.02 40.64 -46.02
C SER A 254 3.43 40.43 -44.56
N PHE A 255 2.49 40.02 -43.71
CA PHE A 255 2.81 39.38 -42.44
C PHE A 255 3.21 37.92 -42.73
N THR A 256 4.50 37.66 -42.56
CA THR A 256 5.07 36.33 -42.47
C THR A 256 5.09 35.96 -41.00
N GLU A 257 4.39 34.91 -40.57
CA GLU A 257 4.89 34.06 -39.50
C GLU A 257 4.25 32.67 -39.58
N MET A 258 5.08 31.68 -39.89
CA MET A 258 4.81 30.28 -39.67
C MET A 258 6.14 29.60 -39.37
N ALA A 259 6.12 28.79 -38.32
CA ALA A 259 6.99 27.66 -38.05
C ALA A 259 8.46 27.91 -37.65
N MET A 260 8.72 27.52 -36.40
CA MET A 260 10.01 27.07 -35.86
C MET A 260 10.62 25.94 -36.70
N PRO A 261 11.97 25.81 -36.68
CA PRO A 261 12.47 24.52 -36.25
C PRO A 261 13.70 24.58 -35.32
N ALA A 262 13.88 23.44 -34.68
CA ALA A 262 14.86 23.08 -33.66
C ALA A 262 16.33 23.35 -33.98
N GLN A 263 17.13 23.60 -32.93
CA GLN A 263 18.13 22.66 -32.37
C GLN A 263 19.16 23.40 -31.51
N ALA A 264 19.57 22.73 -30.42
CA ALA A 264 20.95 22.55 -29.94
C ALA A 264 21.06 22.68 -28.41
N ALA A 265 21.26 21.51 -27.82
CA ALA A 265 21.54 21.25 -26.41
C ALA A 265 22.89 21.83 -25.98
N THR A 266 22.94 22.22 -24.70
CA THR A 266 24.17 22.46 -23.94
C THR A 266 24.47 21.21 -23.11
N GLU A 267 25.77 20.90 -23.02
CA GLU A 267 26.39 19.84 -22.22
C GLU A 267 25.89 19.77 -20.77
N LEU A 268 25.83 18.56 -20.20
CA LEU A 268 26.82 18.07 -19.24
C LEU A 268 26.53 16.60 -18.93
N GLY A 269 27.59 15.78 -18.92
CA GLY A 269 27.47 14.34 -18.81
C GLY A 269 27.13 13.83 -17.42
N LEU A 270 26.52 12.64 -17.38
CA LEU A 270 26.75 11.71 -16.29
C LEU A 270 26.68 10.28 -16.82
N GLN A 271 27.65 9.48 -16.39
CA GLN A 271 27.95 8.15 -16.89
C GLN A 271 26.92 7.13 -16.41
N THR A 272 26.59 6.24 -17.32
CA THR A 272 25.80 5.02 -17.13
C THR A 272 26.45 4.08 -16.11
N ALA A 273 25.73 3.74 -15.05
CA ALA A 273 25.92 2.48 -14.33
C ALA A 273 24.87 1.50 -14.85
N THR A 274 25.35 0.43 -15.48
CA THR A 274 24.56 -0.72 -15.90
C THR A 274 24.47 -1.66 -14.70
N GLU A 275 23.27 -1.87 -14.14
CA GLU A 275 23.01 -3.03 -13.31
C GLU A 275 21.81 -3.82 -13.81
N THR A 276 22.07 -5.11 -13.84
CA THR A 276 21.30 -6.19 -14.41
C THR A 276 20.14 -6.53 -13.48
N LEU A 277 18.91 -6.31 -13.91
CA LEU A 277 17.72 -6.81 -13.21
C LEU A 277 17.59 -8.31 -13.47
N VAL A 278 17.85 -9.08 -12.42
CA VAL A 278 17.49 -10.50 -12.32
C VAL A 278 15.99 -10.55 -12.04
N ALA A 279 15.25 -11.18 -12.94
CA ALA A 279 13.84 -11.49 -12.74
C ALA A 279 13.71 -12.45 -11.54
N ALA A 280 13.08 -11.95 -10.47
CA ALA A 280 12.57 -12.80 -9.40
C ALA A 280 11.24 -13.38 -9.88
N ASP A 281 11.22 -14.70 -9.94
CA ASP A 281 10.07 -15.55 -10.23
C ASP A 281 9.07 -15.40 -9.09
N SER A 282 7.97 -14.67 -9.33
CA SER A 282 6.84 -14.60 -8.42
C SER A 282 6.03 -15.89 -8.57
N VAL A 283 6.20 -16.79 -7.61
CA VAL A 283 5.35 -17.98 -7.45
C VAL A 283 3.97 -17.52 -7.01
N GLU A 284 3.06 -17.36 -7.97
CA GLU A 284 1.62 -17.31 -7.69
C GLU A 284 1.20 -18.68 -7.15
N THR A 285 0.90 -18.75 -5.85
CA THR A 285 0.05 -19.81 -5.32
C THR A 285 -1.35 -19.63 -5.93
N PRO A 286 -1.93 -20.67 -6.54
CA PRO A 286 -3.24 -20.55 -7.16
C PRO A 286 -4.27 -20.29 -6.07
N ALA A 287 -4.96 -19.16 -6.17
CA ALA A 287 -6.15 -18.87 -5.37
C ALA A 287 -7.13 -20.04 -5.52
N ALA A 288 -7.38 -20.76 -4.43
CA ALA A 288 -8.38 -21.81 -4.41
C ALA A 288 -9.75 -21.17 -4.62
N GLU A 289 -10.46 -21.59 -5.67
CA GLU A 289 -11.79 -21.07 -5.94
C GLU A 289 -12.77 -21.44 -4.81
N PRO A 290 -13.75 -20.56 -4.49
CA PRO A 290 -14.74 -20.86 -3.47
C PRO A 290 -15.60 -22.06 -3.86
N GLU A 291 -15.52 -23.14 -3.09
CA GLU A 291 -16.31 -24.37 -3.32
C GLU A 291 -17.50 -24.44 -2.36
N GLN A 292 -18.69 -24.81 -2.89
CA GLN A 292 -19.88 -25.15 -2.10
C GLN A 292 -20.32 -26.59 -2.38
N TRP A 293 -20.59 -27.38 -1.34
CA TRP A 293 -21.05 -28.76 -1.49
C TRP A 293 -22.02 -29.17 -0.37
N VAL A 294 -22.71 -30.31 -0.54
CA VAL A 294 -23.60 -30.90 0.46
C VAL A 294 -23.06 -32.26 0.88
N ASP A 295 -22.97 -32.51 2.19
CA ASP A 295 -22.48 -33.78 2.72
C ASP A 295 -23.54 -34.90 2.76
N GLU A 296 -23.14 -36.10 3.16
CA GLU A 296 -24.01 -37.27 3.28
C GLU A 296 -25.14 -37.11 4.32
N ASN A 297 -25.01 -36.15 5.23
CA ASN A 297 -26.02 -35.81 6.24
C ASN A 297 -26.96 -34.68 5.77
N GLY A 298 -26.74 -34.12 4.58
CA GLY A 298 -27.54 -33.04 4.00
C GLY A 298 -27.14 -31.64 4.46
N VAL A 299 -25.97 -31.46 5.09
CA VAL A 299 -25.46 -30.15 5.50
C VAL A 299 -24.76 -29.47 4.33
N THR A 300 -25.05 -28.19 4.09
CA THR A 300 -24.39 -27.40 3.04
C THR A 300 -23.15 -26.72 3.60
N TRP A 301 -22.06 -26.83 2.86
CA TRP A 301 -20.72 -26.37 3.22
C TRP A 301 -20.22 -25.34 2.21
N HIS A 302 -19.41 -24.38 2.67
CA HIS A 302 -18.75 -23.38 1.84
C HIS A 302 -17.31 -23.18 2.32
N ARG A 303 -16.35 -23.34 1.41
CA ARG A 303 -14.93 -23.05 1.65
C ARG A 303 -14.60 -21.68 1.08
N GLN A 304 -14.12 -20.78 1.92
CA GLN A 304 -13.63 -19.46 1.53
C GLN A 304 -12.19 -19.55 0.97
N PRO A 305 -11.73 -18.56 0.17
CA PRO A 305 -10.39 -18.56 -0.41
C PRO A 305 -9.23 -18.56 0.60
N ASP A 306 -9.49 -18.09 1.83
CA ASP A 306 -8.58 -18.12 2.98
C ASP A 306 -8.49 -19.50 3.66
N GLY A 307 -9.28 -20.48 3.20
CA GLY A 307 -9.33 -21.84 3.73
C GLY A 307 -10.36 -22.06 4.84
N VAL A 308 -11.07 -21.02 5.29
CA VAL A 308 -12.10 -21.11 6.33
C VAL A 308 -13.30 -21.91 5.81
N LEU A 309 -13.77 -22.83 6.64
CA LEU A 309 -14.88 -23.72 6.33
C LEU A 309 -16.14 -23.27 7.07
N LEU A 310 -17.16 -22.88 6.31
CA LEU A 310 -18.46 -22.47 6.83
C LEU A 310 -19.52 -23.56 6.56
N ARG A 311 -20.44 -23.76 7.50
CA ARG A 311 -21.63 -24.60 7.35
C ARG A 311 -22.90 -23.75 7.36
N TRP A 312 -23.91 -24.15 6.59
CA TRP A 312 -25.22 -23.50 6.56
C TRP A 312 -26.15 -24.08 7.63
N ASN A 313 -26.65 -23.25 8.54
CA ASN A 313 -27.57 -23.68 9.60
C ASN A 313 -29.07 -23.54 9.23
N GLY A 314 -29.39 -22.97 8.05
CA GLY A 314 -30.76 -22.65 7.62
C GLY A 314 -31.08 -21.15 7.57
N GLU A 315 -30.35 -20.33 8.33
CA GLU A 315 -30.53 -18.88 8.46
C GLU A 315 -29.25 -18.11 8.08
N ALA A 316 -28.06 -18.63 8.40
CA ALA A 316 -26.77 -18.02 8.12
C ALA A 316 -25.64 -19.06 7.95
N TRP A 317 -24.50 -18.60 7.44
CA TRP A 317 -23.24 -19.35 7.41
C TRP A 317 -22.51 -19.21 8.75
N GLU A 318 -22.13 -20.33 9.36
CA GLU A 318 -21.39 -20.38 10.63
C GLU A 318 -20.05 -21.10 10.46
N PRO A 319 -18.98 -20.70 11.17
CA PRO A 319 -17.72 -21.43 11.20
C PRO A 319 -17.92 -22.87 11.68
N ALA A 320 -17.33 -23.81 10.96
CA ALA A 320 -17.32 -25.20 11.36
C ALA A 320 -16.14 -25.48 12.29
N ASN A 321 -16.36 -25.28 13.59
CA ASN A 321 -15.48 -25.80 14.64
C ASN A 321 -15.44 -27.33 14.63
#